data_AF-A0A1F1EHS5-F1
#
_entry.id   AF-A0A1F1EHS5-F1
#
_cell.length_a   1.000
_cell.length_b   1.000
_cell.length_c   1.000
_cell.angle_alpha   90.00
_cell.angle_beta   90.00
_cell.angle_gamma   90.00
#
_symmetry.space_group_name_H-M   'P 1'
#
loop_
_entity.id
_entity.type
_entity.pdbx_description
1 polymer ?
#
loop_
_entity_poly.entity_id
_entity_poly.type
_entity_poly.pdbx_seq_one_letter_code
_entity_poly.pdbx_strand_id
1 'polypeptide(L)'
;MIERNYPADFNALNASPMDDKILFDPASHEYTYADTGEKLHSVTNLISSFFPPFNVHSWAEYKSRTLGTTVQEQLDLWEHNGLLARHLGTFMHEQIERSLLKQPVEHSFDITLDDNSKQHLSIESEMRAFEQFFDEVRPTPFRTEWQIFERDYNLAGTLDLLAQDYNGDFVLFDWKRSRRMGKEDGYDFVPNTYNPHSPGLNGLEHLYSTPYVIGCLQQNLYRHILRVGYGIEVKSMYLVALNPAFSRYYCLPVPVMDKEIEHILFCIGKH
;
A
#
# COMPACT_ATOMS: atom_id res chain seq x y z
N MET A 1 -26.02 3.07 -4.43
CA MET A 1 -24.82 3.80 -4.85
C MET A 1 -25.22 5.21 -5.20
N ILE A 2 -24.65 6.18 -4.48
CA ILE A 2 -24.79 7.60 -4.83
C ILE A 2 -23.95 7.83 -6.08
N GLU A 3 -24.43 8.65 -7.01
CA GLU A 3 -23.68 8.95 -8.23
C GLU A 3 -22.38 9.69 -7.89
N ARG A 4 -21.24 9.14 -8.34
CA ARG A 4 -19.92 9.73 -8.11
C ARG A 4 -19.74 10.97 -8.98
N ASN A 5 -19.87 12.15 -8.35
CA ASN A 5 -19.85 13.45 -9.01
C ASN A 5 -18.43 14.02 -9.20
N TYR A 6 -17.58 13.28 -9.93
CA TYR A 6 -16.28 13.74 -10.40
C TYR A 6 -16.05 13.22 -11.84
N PRO A 7 -15.22 13.88 -12.65
CA PRO A 7 -14.97 13.49 -14.04
C PRO A 7 -14.18 12.16 -14.12
N ALA A 8 -14.49 11.29 -15.08
CA ALA A 8 -13.81 9.99 -15.22
C ALA A 8 -12.32 10.11 -15.58
N ASP A 9 -11.93 11.21 -16.21
CA ASP A 9 -10.60 11.54 -16.71
C ASP A 9 -9.80 12.42 -15.73
N PHE A 10 -10.12 12.39 -14.43
CA PHE A 10 -9.44 13.20 -13.42
C PHE A 10 -7.90 13.04 -13.42
N ASN A 11 -7.38 11.86 -13.79
CA ASN A 11 -5.94 11.66 -13.97
C ASN A 11 -5.35 12.56 -15.06
N ALA A 12 -6.02 12.70 -16.20
CA ALA A 12 -5.58 13.55 -17.30
C ALA A 12 -5.80 15.05 -17.00
N LEU A 13 -6.92 15.39 -16.34
CA LEU A 13 -7.22 16.76 -15.93
C LEU A 13 -6.19 17.31 -14.94
N ASN A 14 -5.65 16.45 -14.07
CA ASN A 14 -4.67 16.80 -13.06
C ASN A 14 -3.25 16.31 -13.42
N ALA A 15 -2.94 16.19 -14.71
CA ALA A 15 -1.62 15.81 -15.19
C ALA A 15 -0.53 16.78 -14.68
N SER A 16 0.63 16.23 -14.32
CA SER A 16 1.79 17.00 -13.87
C SER A 16 2.87 17.04 -14.95
N PRO A 17 3.63 18.14 -15.10
CA PRO A 17 4.83 18.19 -15.94
C PRO A 17 5.97 17.25 -15.50
N MET A 18 5.77 16.49 -14.43
CA MET A 18 6.70 15.45 -13.98
C MET A 18 6.29 14.04 -14.43
N ASP A 19 5.06 13.85 -14.92
CA ASP A 19 4.51 12.53 -15.22
C ASP A 19 5.29 11.82 -16.35
N ASP A 20 5.83 12.58 -17.30
CA ASP A 20 6.63 12.05 -18.42
C ASP A 20 8.11 11.86 -18.08
N LYS A 21 8.54 12.19 -16.85
CA LYS A 21 9.94 12.11 -16.40
C LYS A 21 10.25 10.83 -15.64
N ILE A 22 9.24 10.02 -15.34
CA ILE A 22 9.36 8.75 -14.66
C ILE A 22 8.76 7.64 -15.51
N LEU A 23 9.42 6.50 -15.54
CA LEU A 23 8.91 5.26 -16.11
C LEU A 23 8.76 4.24 -14.99
N PHE A 24 7.70 3.44 -15.08
CA PHE A 24 7.46 2.31 -14.20
C PHE A 24 7.30 1.05 -15.04
N ASP A 25 8.05 0.00 -14.69
CA ASP A 25 7.88 -1.35 -15.24
C ASP A 25 7.12 -2.21 -14.23
N PRO A 26 5.83 -2.53 -14.49
CA PRO A 26 5.03 -3.35 -13.58
C PRO A 26 5.57 -4.78 -13.40
N ALA A 27 6.28 -5.34 -14.38
CA ALA A 27 6.74 -6.72 -14.35
C ALA A 27 7.94 -6.88 -13.41
N SER A 28 8.88 -5.94 -13.46
CA SER A 28 10.05 -5.91 -12.57
C SER A 28 9.82 -5.09 -11.29
N HIS A 29 8.73 -4.33 -11.23
CA HIS A 29 8.43 -3.35 -10.18
C HIS A 29 9.56 -2.30 -10.02
N GLU A 30 10.12 -1.86 -11.13
CA GLU A 30 11.25 -0.91 -11.18
C GLU A 30 10.80 0.47 -11.68
N TYR A 31 11.39 1.50 -11.08
CA TYR A 31 11.20 2.88 -11.49
C TYR A 31 12.50 3.42 -12.07
N THR A 32 12.41 4.15 -13.18
CA THR A 32 13.57 4.79 -13.82
C THR A 32 13.25 6.21 -14.26
N TYR A 33 14.27 7.06 -14.35
CA TYR A 33 14.12 8.34 -15.02
C TYR A 33 13.97 8.15 -16.53
N ALA A 34 13.01 8.85 -17.14
CA ALA A 34 12.74 8.72 -18.57
C ALA A 34 13.88 9.25 -19.46
N ASP A 35 14.65 10.22 -18.98
CA ASP A 35 15.73 10.89 -19.74
C ASP A 35 17.05 10.12 -19.72
N THR A 36 17.40 9.52 -18.58
CA THR A 36 18.69 8.86 -18.35
C THR A 36 18.60 7.33 -18.25
N GLY A 37 17.43 6.78 -17.92
CA GLY A 37 17.25 5.37 -17.62
C GLY A 37 17.84 4.94 -16.27
N GLU A 38 18.36 5.87 -15.46
CA GLU A 38 18.87 5.56 -14.14
C GLU A 38 17.75 5.08 -13.21
N LYS A 39 18.05 4.07 -12.39
CA LYS A 39 17.10 3.44 -11.47
C LYS A 39 16.86 4.29 -10.23
N LEU A 40 15.59 4.37 -9.84
CA LEU A 40 15.13 5.02 -8.63
C LEU A 40 14.94 3.99 -7.51
N HIS A 41 15.19 4.40 -6.27
CA HIS A 41 14.82 3.67 -5.08
C HIS A 41 13.29 3.67 -4.92
N SER A 42 12.69 2.48 -4.98
CA SER A 42 11.27 2.34 -4.61
C SER A 42 11.08 2.65 -3.13
N VAL A 43 10.06 3.46 -2.80
CA VAL A 43 9.65 3.77 -1.42
C VAL A 43 9.44 2.50 -0.59
N THR A 44 8.81 1.46 -1.16
CA THR A 44 8.54 0.21 -0.44
C THR A 44 9.82 -0.57 -0.14
N ASN A 45 10.77 -0.60 -1.09
CA ASN A 45 12.07 -1.24 -0.91
C ASN A 45 12.92 -0.48 0.10
N LEU A 46 12.92 0.86 0.03
CA LEU A 46 13.60 1.70 1.00
C LEU A 46 13.10 1.41 2.42
N ILE A 47 11.78 1.50 2.66
CA ILE A 47 11.22 1.23 3.99
C ILE A 47 11.60 -0.17 4.47
N SER A 48 11.50 -1.18 3.59
CA SER A 48 11.81 -2.57 3.94
C SER A 48 13.24 -2.74 4.45
N SER A 49 14.20 -1.93 3.95
CA SER A 49 15.60 -1.95 4.42
C SER A 49 15.80 -1.50 5.87
N PHE A 50 14.82 -0.80 6.46
CA PHE A 50 14.85 -0.38 7.86
C PHE A 50 14.20 -1.39 8.81
N PHE A 51 13.85 -2.59 8.34
CA PHE A 51 13.31 -3.65 9.17
C PHE A 51 14.06 -4.97 8.93
N PRO A 52 14.18 -5.83 9.95
CA PRO A 52 14.86 -7.10 9.79
C PRO A 52 14.06 -8.00 8.83
N PRO A 53 14.74 -8.72 7.94
CA PRO A 53 14.07 -9.67 7.06
C PRO A 53 13.37 -10.75 7.88
N PHE A 54 12.22 -11.23 7.39
CA PHE A 54 11.50 -12.30 8.05
C PHE A 54 12.31 -13.60 8.00
N ASN A 55 12.77 -14.08 9.15
CA ASN A 55 13.47 -15.37 9.24
C ASN A 55 12.46 -16.53 9.13
N VAL A 56 12.11 -16.84 7.89
CA VAL A 56 11.07 -17.83 7.54
C VAL A 56 11.34 -19.19 8.18
N HIS A 57 12.59 -19.67 8.16
CA HIS A 57 12.93 -21.00 8.66
C HIS A 57 12.76 -21.11 10.19
N SER A 58 13.29 -20.13 10.94
CA SER A 58 13.20 -20.15 12.41
C SER A 58 11.74 -20.07 12.88
N TRP A 59 10.92 -19.29 12.18
CA TRP A 59 9.49 -19.20 12.46
C TRP A 59 8.74 -20.47 12.08
N ALA A 60 9.09 -21.11 10.97
CA ALA A 60 8.49 -22.37 10.54
C ALA A 60 8.81 -23.49 11.55
N GLU A 61 10.03 -23.57 12.07
CA GLU A 61 10.42 -24.50 13.15
C GLU A 61 9.68 -24.27 14.46
N TYR A 62 9.42 -23.01 14.81
CA TYR A 62 8.63 -22.69 16.00
C TYR A 62 7.17 -23.13 15.82
N LYS A 63 6.58 -22.84 14.67
CA LYS A 63 5.19 -23.17 14.37
C LYS A 63 4.94 -24.66 14.17
N SER A 64 5.86 -25.36 13.51
CA SER A 64 5.81 -26.81 13.33
C SER A 64 5.73 -27.53 14.69
N ARG A 65 6.60 -27.14 15.64
CA ARG A 65 6.58 -27.65 17.02
C ARG A 65 5.28 -27.34 17.77
N THR A 66 4.74 -26.13 17.59
CA THR A 66 3.54 -25.69 18.31
C THR A 66 2.26 -26.34 17.77
N LEU A 67 2.19 -26.58 16.46
CA LEU A 67 1.00 -27.07 15.75
C LEU A 67 1.05 -28.58 15.47
N GLY A 68 2.17 -29.25 15.73
CA GLY A 68 2.36 -30.67 15.43
C GLY A 68 2.44 -30.97 13.93
N THR A 69 2.85 -30.00 13.11
CA THR A 69 3.09 -30.19 11.67
C THR A 69 4.59 -30.29 11.38
N THR A 70 4.96 -30.60 10.15
CA THR A 70 6.34 -30.49 9.67
C THR A 70 6.72 -29.03 9.36
N VAL A 71 8.02 -28.76 9.23
CA VAL A 71 8.54 -27.46 8.79
C VAL A 71 8.14 -27.19 7.34
N GLN A 72 8.26 -28.20 6.46
CA GLN A 72 7.92 -28.06 5.04
C GLN A 72 6.45 -27.68 4.84
N GLU A 73 5.53 -28.34 5.55
CA GLU A 73 4.10 -27.98 5.48
C GLU A 73 3.83 -26.52 5.88
N GLN A 74 4.60 -25.95 6.83
CA GLN A 74 4.46 -24.54 7.20
C GLN A 74 5.02 -23.61 6.11
N LEU A 75 6.14 -23.97 5.50
CA LEU A 75 6.74 -23.21 4.40
C LEU A 75 5.79 -23.19 3.19
N ASP A 76 5.30 -24.35 2.77
CA ASP A 76 4.38 -24.49 1.63
C ASP A 76 3.09 -23.71 1.88
N LEU A 77 2.53 -23.80 3.09
CA LEU A 77 1.35 -23.05 3.49
C LEU A 77 1.58 -21.54 3.42
N TRP A 78 2.74 -21.04 3.86
CA TRP A 78 3.05 -19.62 3.83
C TRP A 78 3.34 -19.10 2.43
N GLU A 79 4.04 -19.89 1.62
CA GLU A 79 4.27 -19.59 0.21
C GLU A 79 2.95 -19.52 -0.55
N HIS A 80 2.08 -20.53 -0.40
CA HIS A 80 0.76 -20.54 -1.01
C HIS A 80 -0.10 -19.36 -0.56
N ASN A 81 -0.19 -19.10 0.75
CA ASN A 81 -0.94 -17.95 1.25
C ASN A 81 -0.36 -16.61 0.77
N GLY A 82 0.97 -16.51 0.66
CA GLY A 82 1.67 -15.34 0.14
C GLY A 82 1.40 -15.11 -1.34
N LEU A 83 1.36 -16.18 -2.15
CA LEU A 83 0.97 -16.15 -3.56
C LEU A 83 -0.47 -15.62 -3.71
N LEU A 84 -1.43 -16.21 -2.99
CA LEU A 84 -2.83 -15.77 -3.04
C LEU A 84 -3.00 -14.34 -2.58
N ALA A 85 -2.33 -13.94 -1.49
CA ALA A 85 -2.41 -12.60 -0.96
C ALA A 85 -1.90 -11.55 -1.96
N ARG A 86 -0.81 -11.84 -2.68
CA ARG A 86 -0.28 -10.97 -3.74
C ARG A 86 -1.25 -10.84 -4.90
N HIS A 87 -1.74 -11.96 -5.46
CA HIS A 87 -2.69 -11.93 -6.58
C HIS A 87 -3.98 -11.17 -6.23
N LEU A 88 -4.58 -11.47 -5.09
CA LEU A 88 -5.79 -10.80 -4.64
C LEU A 88 -5.54 -9.31 -4.34
N GLY A 89 -4.37 -8.96 -3.80
CA GLY A 89 -3.98 -7.57 -3.57
C GLY A 89 -3.85 -6.79 -4.88
N THR A 90 -3.05 -7.28 -5.83
CA THR A 90 -2.86 -6.66 -7.14
C THR A 90 -4.19 -6.50 -7.88
N PHE A 91 -5.00 -7.55 -7.93
CA PHE A 91 -6.31 -7.49 -8.55
C PHE A 91 -7.23 -6.47 -7.85
N MET A 92 -7.23 -6.42 -6.51
CA MET A 92 -8.02 -5.45 -5.76
C MET A 92 -7.67 -3.99 -6.12
N HIS A 93 -6.37 -3.64 -6.19
CA HIS A 93 -5.97 -2.28 -6.59
C HIS A 93 -6.42 -1.96 -8.02
N GLU A 94 -6.19 -2.87 -8.97
CA GLU A 94 -6.63 -2.70 -10.36
C GLU A 94 -8.15 -2.47 -10.47
N GLN A 95 -8.95 -3.25 -9.73
CA GLN A 95 -10.40 -3.12 -9.79
C GLN A 95 -10.92 -1.87 -9.07
N ILE A 96 -10.22 -1.40 -8.02
CA ILE A 96 -10.49 -0.11 -7.39
C ILE A 96 -10.17 1.05 -8.35
N GLU A 97 -9.01 1.01 -9.02
CA GLU A 97 -8.62 2.00 -10.03
C GLU A 97 -9.68 2.07 -11.14
N ARG A 98 -10.05 0.92 -11.73
CA ARG A 98 -11.11 0.83 -12.75
C ARG A 98 -12.43 1.43 -12.25
N SER A 99 -12.83 1.11 -11.01
CA SER A 99 -14.02 1.68 -10.39
C SER A 99 -13.93 3.21 -10.28
N LEU A 100 -12.80 3.74 -9.83
CA LEU A 100 -12.56 5.19 -9.72
C LEU A 100 -12.63 5.86 -11.08
N LEU A 101 -12.01 5.28 -12.12
CA LEU A 101 -12.00 5.78 -13.50
C LEU A 101 -13.29 5.50 -14.28
N LYS A 102 -14.35 4.97 -13.62
CA LYS A 102 -15.65 4.63 -14.23
C LYS A 102 -15.52 3.63 -15.39
N GLN A 103 -14.55 2.72 -15.29
CA GLN A 103 -14.33 1.62 -16.23
C GLN A 103 -15.05 0.35 -15.75
N PRO A 104 -15.24 -0.66 -16.64
CA PRO A 104 -15.80 -1.95 -16.24
C PRO A 104 -14.96 -2.63 -15.16
N VAL A 105 -15.63 -3.07 -14.09
CA VAL A 105 -15.02 -3.74 -12.94
C VAL A 105 -15.33 -5.23 -12.96
N GLU A 106 -14.31 -6.03 -12.64
CA GLU A 106 -14.41 -7.47 -12.40
C GLU A 106 -14.30 -7.73 -10.90
N HIS A 107 -14.91 -8.83 -10.41
CA HIS A 107 -14.88 -9.16 -8.98
C HIS A 107 -14.15 -10.47 -8.68
N SER A 108 -13.74 -11.20 -9.71
CA SER A 108 -13.13 -12.51 -9.57
C SER A 108 -12.28 -12.86 -10.78
N PHE A 109 -11.29 -13.70 -10.58
CA PHE A 109 -10.34 -14.16 -11.59
C PHE A 109 -9.83 -15.55 -11.23
N ASP A 110 -9.28 -16.25 -12.21
CA ASP A 110 -8.63 -17.55 -12.00
C ASP A 110 -7.11 -17.39 -12.07
N ILE A 111 -6.40 -18.12 -11.21
CA ILE A 111 -4.94 -18.30 -11.32
C ILE A 111 -4.62 -19.76 -11.62
N THR A 112 -3.46 -19.99 -12.22
CA THR A 112 -2.88 -21.32 -12.41
C THR A 112 -1.73 -21.51 -11.41
N LEU A 113 -1.78 -22.57 -10.62
CA LEU A 113 -0.72 -22.94 -9.68
C LEU A 113 0.36 -23.79 -10.36
N ASP A 114 1.48 -24.01 -9.67
CA ASP A 114 2.63 -24.75 -10.20
C ASP A 114 2.31 -26.21 -10.57
N ASP A 115 1.29 -26.80 -9.95
CA ASP A 115 0.79 -28.15 -10.27
C ASP A 115 -0.20 -28.17 -11.46
N ASN A 116 -0.35 -27.03 -12.16
CA ASN A 116 -1.31 -26.76 -13.23
C ASN A 116 -2.78 -26.80 -12.80
N SER A 117 -3.08 -26.86 -11.50
CA SER A 117 -4.45 -26.68 -11.02
C SER A 117 -4.89 -25.22 -11.17
N LYS A 118 -6.18 -25.02 -11.41
CA LYS A 118 -6.81 -23.70 -11.46
C LYS A 118 -7.46 -23.38 -10.12
N GLN A 119 -7.24 -22.17 -9.63
CA GLN A 119 -7.87 -21.68 -8.42
C GLN A 119 -8.65 -20.40 -8.73
N HIS A 120 -9.94 -20.42 -8.41
CA HIS A 120 -10.82 -19.27 -8.52
C HIS A 120 -10.68 -18.37 -7.29
N LEU A 121 -10.50 -17.07 -7.52
CA LEU A 121 -10.29 -16.05 -6.50
C LEU A 121 -11.30 -14.92 -6.68
N SER A 122 -11.75 -14.33 -5.58
CA SER A 122 -12.72 -13.24 -5.58
C SER A 122 -12.33 -12.15 -4.59
N ILE A 123 -12.62 -10.90 -4.97
CA ILE A 123 -12.47 -9.69 -4.16
C ILE A 123 -13.82 -9.02 -3.88
N GLU A 124 -14.93 -9.74 -4.02
CA GLU A 124 -16.27 -9.16 -3.91
C GLU A 124 -16.51 -8.47 -2.55
N SER A 125 -15.96 -9.03 -1.47
CA SER A 125 -16.08 -8.46 -0.12
C SER A 125 -15.29 -7.15 0.01
N GLU A 126 -14.10 -7.11 -0.55
CA GLU A 126 -13.22 -5.95 -0.60
C GLU A 126 -13.84 -4.82 -1.43
N MET A 127 -14.42 -5.15 -2.60
CA MET A 127 -15.14 -4.17 -3.41
C MET A 127 -16.38 -3.63 -2.70
N ARG A 128 -17.14 -4.47 -1.99
CA ARG A 128 -18.26 -4.01 -1.15
C ARG A 128 -17.78 -3.05 -0.05
N ALA A 129 -16.66 -3.36 0.60
CA ALA A 129 -16.06 -2.49 1.62
C ALA A 129 -15.56 -1.16 1.02
N PHE A 130 -14.98 -1.18 -0.18
CA PHE A 130 -14.57 0.01 -0.91
C PHE A 130 -15.77 0.90 -1.28
N GLU A 131 -16.87 0.33 -1.76
CA GLU A 131 -18.09 1.10 -2.05
C GLU A 131 -18.66 1.75 -0.78
N GLN A 132 -18.66 1.04 0.35
CA GLN A 132 -19.04 1.61 1.66
C GLN A 132 -18.13 2.79 2.05
N PHE A 133 -16.81 2.65 1.88
CA PHE A 133 -15.86 3.73 2.10
C PHE A 133 -16.20 4.95 1.25
N PHE A 134 -16.48 4.76 -0.03
CA PHE A 134 -16.76 5.85 -0.94
C PHE A 134 -18.09 6.56 -0.62
N ASP A 135 -19.14 5.81 -0.28
CA ASP A 135 -20.45 6.34 0.08
C ASP A 135 -20.42 7.16 1.39
N GLU A 136 -19.59 6.78 2.35
CA GLU A 136 -19.48 7.42 3.67
C GLU A 136 -18.45 8.56 3.71
N VAL A 137 -17.24 8.36 3.18
CA VAL A 137 -16.13 9.34 3.23
C VAL A 137 -16.26 10.39 2.13
N ARG A 138 -16.74 9.98 0.95
CA ARG A 138 -16.95 10.83 -0.24
C ARG A 138 -15.75 11.71 -0.60
N PRO A 139 -14.52 11.16 -0.69
CA PRO A 139 -13.38 11.94 -1.16
C PRO A 139 -13.57 12.30 -2.64
N THR A 140 -13.09 13.46 -3.05
CA THR A 140 -13.05 13.85 -4.47
C THR A 140 -11.71 13.42 -5.07
N PRO A 141 -11.65 12.40 -5.95
CA PRO A 141 -10.38 11.94 -6.51
C PRO A 141 -9.65 13.03 -7.27
N PHE A 142 -8.34 13.14 -7.05
CA PHE A 142 -7.46 14.07 -7.74
C PHE A 142 -6.50 13.31 -8.67
N ARG A 143 -5.85 12.27 -8.16
CA ARG A 143 -4.99 11.33 -8.91
C ARG A 143 -5.07 9.94 -8.29
N THR A 144 -5.11 8.89 -9.11
CA THR A 144 -5.10 7.47 -8.70
C THR A 144 -4.00 6.73 -9.43
N GLU A 145 -3.40 5.72 -8.79
CA GLU A 145 -2.28 4.92 -9.34
C GLU A 145 -1.18 5.83 -9.94
N TRP A 146 -0.84 6.89 -9.21
CA TRP A 146 0.02 7.96 -9.70
C TRP A 146 1.48 7.74 -9.34
N GLN A 147 2.32 7.54 -10.36
CA GLN A 147 3.77 7.46 -10.21
C GLN A 147 4.35 8.83 -9.85
N ILE A 148 5.01 8.91 -8.71
CA ILE A 148 5.69 10.12 -8.23
C ILE A 148 7.16 9.84 -7.94
N PHE A 149 7.99 10.86 -8.07
CA PHE A 149 9.41 10.78 -7.71
C PHE A 149 9.97 12.08 -7.16
N GLU A 150 11.12 11.97 -6.53
CA GLU A 150 11.93 13.06 -6.00
C GLU A 150 13.39 12.82 -6.37
N ARG A 151 14.10 13.86 -6.81
CA ARG A 151 15.43 13.73 -7.43
C ARG A 151 16.58 13.70 -6.43
N ASP A 152 16.54 14.52 -5.38
CA ASP A 152 17.64 14.62 -4.42
C ASP A 152 17.97 13.27 -3.76
N TYR A 153 16.96 12.41 -3.57
CA TYR A 153 17.11 11.10 -2.95
C TYR A 153 16.91 9.93 -3.94
N ASN A 154 16.74 10.21 -5.23
CA ASN A 154 16.39 9.21 -6.25
C ASN A 154 15.22 8.31 -5.81
N LEU A 155 14.17 8.88 -5.21
CA LEU A 155 13.04 8.12 -4.66
C LEU A 155 11.85 8.12 -5.59
N ALA A 156 11.16 6.98 -5.67
CA ALA A 156 9.93 6.85 -6.44
C ALA A 156 8.91 5.91 -5.80
N GLY A 157 7.65 6.10 -6.16
CA GLY A 157 6.61 5.12 -5.89
C GLY A 157 5.30 5.48 -6.57
N THR A 158 4.33 4.59 -6.45
CA THR A 158 2.99 4.78 -7.00
C THR A 158 2.02 4.99 -5.85
N LEU A 159 1.29 6.12 -5.89
CA LEU A 159 0.22 6.44 -4.95
C LEU A 159 -1.05 5.71 -5.34
N ASP A 160 -1.74 5.11 -4.38
CA ASP A 160 -3.07 4.54 -4.60
C ASP A 160 -4.09 5.63 -4.95
N LEU A 161 -4.32 6.58 -4.03
CA LEU A 161 -5.26 7.69 -4.24
C LEU A 161 -4.80 8.97 -3.51
N LEU A 162 -4.61 10.03 -4.29
CA LEU A 162 -4.63 11.41 -3.82
C LEU A 162 -6.01 12.00 -4.12
N ALA A 163 -6.66 12.56 -3.11
CA ALA A 163 -7.99 13.14 -3.21
C ALA A 163 -8.07 14.48 -2.46
N GLN A 164 -9.20 15.16 -2.60
CA GLN A 164 -9.56 16.32 -1.80
C GLN A 164 -10.74 15.99 -0.87
N ASP A 165 -10.68 16.51 0.36
CA ASP A 165 -11.80 16.50 1.29
C ASP A 165 -12.83 17.60 0.96
N TYR A 166 -13.84 17.76 1.82
CA TYR A 166 -14.88 18.78 1.64
C TYR A 166 -14.38 20.22 1.78
N ASN A 167 -13.20 20.45 2.39
CA ASN A 167 -12.55 21.75 2.49
C ASN A 167 -11.66 22.03 1.26
N GLY A 168 -11.45 21.05 0.39
CA GLY A 168 -10.49 21.13 -0.71
C GLY A 168 -9.07 20.80 -0.30
N ASP A 169 -8.85 20.34 0.94
CA ASP A 169 -7.54 19.95 1.43
C ASP A 169 -7.14 18.59 0.86
N PHE A 170 -5.87 18.45 0.48
CA PHE A 170 -5.35 17.19 -0.06
C PHE A 170 -5.25 16.11 1.02
N VAL A 171 -5.77 14.93 0.69
CA VAL A 171 -5.77 13.73 1.54
C VAL A 171 -5.25 12.55 0.74
N LEU A 172 -4.33 11.79 1.32
CA LEU A 172 -3.89 10.52 0.75
C LEU A 172 -4.67 9.35 1.36
N PHE A 173 -5.01 8.40 0.51
CA PHE A 173 -5.57 7.11 0.88
C PHE A 173 -4.72 5.98 0.29
N ASP A 174 -4.57 4.91 1.05
CA ASP A 174 -3.82 3.71 0.69
C ASP A 174 -4.66 2.46 0.94
N TRP A 175 -4.87 1.63 -0.06
CA TRP A 175 -5.68 0.42 0.04
C TRP A 175 -4.86 -0.71 0.65
N LYS A 176 -5.29 -1.24 1.81
CA LYS A 176 -4.58 -2.33 2.50
C LYS A 176 -5.42 -3.59 2.61
N ARG A 177 -5.00 -4.65 1.94
CA ARG A 177 -5.59 -6.00 2.02
C ARG A 177 -4.85 -6.91 3.01
N SER A 178 -4.85 -6.57 4.30
CA SER A 178 -4.19 -7.41 5.32
C SER A 178 -5.01 -7.57 6.59
N ARG A 179 -5.19 -8.82 7.04
CA ARG A 179 -5.79 -9.13 8.35
C ARG A 179 -4.92 -8.65 9.52
N ARG A 180 -3.62 -8.37 9.27
CA ARG A 180 -2.65 -7.93 10.29
C ARG A 180 -2.67 -6.41 10.50
N MET A 181 -3.59 -5.68 9.86
CA MET A 181 -3.74 -4.23 10.05
C MET A 181 -4.15 -3.86 11.48
N GLY A 182 -4.82 -4.76 12.21
CA GLY A 182 -5.33 -4.49 13.54
C GLY A 182 -6.42 -5.47 13.93
N LYS A 183 -7.32 -5.02 14.81
CA LYS A 183 -8.48 -5.77 15.26
C LYS A 183 -9.67 -4.84 15.47
N GLU A 184 -10.86 -5.37 15.26
CA GLU A 184 -12.11 -4.69 15.60
C GLU A 184 -12.26 -4.63 17.12
N ASP A 185 -12.77 -3.50 17.61
CA ASP A 185 -13.09 -3.27 19.03
C ASP A 185 -14.45 -2.59 19.13
N GLY A 186 -15.52 -3.40 19.10
CA GLY A 186 -16.88 -2.89 18.96
C GLY A 186 -17.10 -2.19 17.62
N TYR A 187 -17.38 -0.89 17.66
CA TYR A 187 -17.52 -0.06 16.46
C TYR A 187 -16.19 0.58 16.01
N ASP A 188 -15.13 0.46 16.81
CA ASP A 188 -13.81 1.01 16.54
C ASP A 188 -12.86 -0.04 15.94
N PHE A 189 -11.67 0.43 15.54
CA PHE A 189 -10.59 -0.42 15.06
C PHE A 189 -9.28 -0.02 15.75
N VAL A 190 -8.60 -1.00 16.33
CA VAL A 190 -7.31 -0.80 16.98
C VAL A 190 -6.21 -1.22 16.01
N PRO A 191 -5.42 -0.27 15.45
CA PRO A 191 -4.32 -0.60 14.57
C PRO A 191 -3.29 -1.47 15.27
N ASN A 192 -2.72 -2.43 14.55
CA ASN A 192 -1.63 -3.25 15.06
C ASN A 192 -0.29 -2.52 14.90
N THR A 193 0.24 -1.98 15.98
CA THR A 193 1.54 -1.29 16.02
C THR A 193 2.64 -2.13 16.68
N TYR A 194 2.34 -3.37 17.08
CA TYR A 194 3.23 -4.16 17.93
C TYR A 194 3.67 -5.46 17.26
N ASN A 195 4.98 -5.61 17.10
CA ASN A 195 5.62 -6.85 16.65
C ASN A 195 7.05 -6.93 17.24
N PRO A 196 7.19 -7.37 18.50
CA PRO A 196 8.45 -7.28 19.24
C PRO A 196 9.58 -8.12 18.63
N HIS A 197 9.24 -9.04 17.72
CA HIS A 197 10.20 -9.87 17.01
C HIS A 197 10.78 -9.22 15.75
N SER A 198 10.30 -8.03 15.39
CA SER A 198 10.76 -7.30 14.21
C SER A 198 10.78 -5.79 14.51
N PRO A 199 11.62 -5.33 15.45
CA PRO A 199 11.84 -3.90 15.66
C PRO A 199 12.48 -3.26 14.42
N GLY A 200 12.27 -1.96 14.23
CA GLY A 200 12.99 -1.20 13.22
C GLY A 200 14.50 -1.21 13.48
N LEU A 201 15.26 -0.88 12.45
CA LEU A 201 16.72 -0.82 12.43
C LEU A 201 17.17 0.61 12.18
N ASN A 202 18.46 0.85 12.38
CA ASN A 202 19.14 2.08 11.97
C ASN A 202 18.44 3.34 12.49
N GLY A 203 18.06 3.41 13.77
CA GLY A 203 17.41 4.58 14.36
C GLY A 203 15.88 4.56 14.36
N LEU A 204 15.25 3.49 13.85
CA LEU A 204 13.80 3.25 13.93
C LEU A 204 13.42 2.16 14.96
N GLU A 205 14.28 1.88 15.94
CA GLU A 205 14.08 0.78 16.91
C GLU A 205 12.83 0.96 17.80
N HIS A 206 12.27 2.18 17.87
CA HIS A 206 11.00 2.47 18.55
C HIS A 206 9.76 2.00 17.78
N LEU A 207 9.92 1.64 16.51
CA LEU A 207 8.87 1.12 15.64
C LEU A 207 8.97 -0.40 15.50
N TYR A 208 7.85 -1.02 15.12
CA TYR A 208 7.79 -2.45 14.83
C TYR A 208 7.27 -2.70 13.40
N SER A 209 7.80 -3.73 12.74
CA SER A 209 7.35 -4.14 11.41
C SER A 209 5.96 -4.76 11.47
N THR A 210 4.94 -3.91 11.28
CA THR A 210 3.55 -4.31 11.05
C THR A 210 3.05 -3.68 9.76
N PRO A 211 2.06 -4.27 9.07
CA PRO A 211 1.51 -3.66 7.85
C PRO A 211 1.00 -2.23 8.04
N TYR A 212 0.48 -1.91 9.24
CA TYR A 212 0.07 -0.55 9.59
C TYR A 212 1.27 0.40 9.69
N VAL A 213 2.31 0.06 10.46
CA VAL A 213 3.49 0.92 10.64
C VAL A 213 4.23 1.12 9.32
N ILE A 214 4.40 0.06 8.52
CA ILE A 214 5.01 0.12 7.19
C ILE A 214 4.20 1.05 6.28
N GLY A 215 2.87 0.92 6.26
CA GLY A 215 2.00 1.81 5.50
C GLY A 215 2.08 3.27 5.98
N CYS A 216 2.25 3.52 7.28
CA CYS A 216 2.42 4.87 7.81
C CYS A 216 3.71 5.53 7.30
N LEU A 217 4.82 4.79 7.31
CA LEU A 217 6.09 5.27 6.75
C LEU A 217 5.99 5.51 5.23
N GLN A 218 5.31 4.61 4.51
CA GLN A 218 5.08 4.73 3.06
C GLN A 218 4.33 6.01 2.72
N GLN A 219 3.21 6.26 3.40
CA GLN A 219 2.40 7.46 3.22
C GLN A 219 3.15 8.75 3.58
N ASN A 220 3.96 8.72 4.65
CA ASN A 220 4.77 9.89 5.02
C ASN A 220 5.90 10.18 4.00
N LEU A 221 6.52 9.16 3.40
CA LEU A 221 7.48 9.36 2.28
C LEU A 221 6.78 9.93 1.05
N TYR A 222 5.61 9.42 0.70
CA TYR A 222 4.80 9.98 -0.39
C TYR A 222 4.41 11.44 -0.15
N ARG A 223 3.98 11.78 1.06
CA ARG A 223 3.74 13.17 1.47
C ARG A 223 4.99 14.03 1.30
N HIS A 224 6.18 13.53 1.65
CA HIS A 224 7.44 14.24 1.44
C HIS A 224 7.69 14.50 -0.05
N ILE A 225 7.58 13.47 -0.88
CA ILE A 225 7.78 13.57 -2.34
C ILE A 225 6.79 14.58 -2.95
N LEU A 226 5.51 14.50 -2.60
CA LEU A 226 4.48 15.43 -3.10
C LEU A 226 4.76 16.88 -2.70
N ARG A 227 5.19 17.11 -1.45
CA ARG A 227 5.53 18.45 -0.99
C ARG A 227 6.72 19.04 -1.76
N VAL A 228 7.80 18.27 -1.87
CA VAL A 228 9.08 18.75 -2.43
C VAL A 228 9.08 18.75 -3.96
N GLY A 229 8.65 17.65 -4.58
CA GLY A 229 8.69 17.45 -6.02
C GLY A 229 7.50 18.05 -6.77
N TYR A 230 6.35 18.25 -6.11
CA TYR A 230 5.10 18.64 -6.75
C TYR A 230 4.45 19.90 -6.16
N GLY A 231 4.95 20.41 -5.03
CA GLY A 231 4.35 21.56 -4.34
C GLY A 231 2.96 21.27 -3.74
N ILE A 232 2.64 19.99 -3.53
CA ILE A 232 1.34 19.54 -3.01
C ILE A 232 1.45 19.32 -1.50
N GLU A 233 0.67 20.10 -0.74
CA GLU A 233 0.60 20.00 0.72
C GLU A 233 -0.52 19.05 1.16
N VAL A 234 -0.15 17.82 1.53
CA VAL A 234 -1.09 16.82 2.07
C VAL A 234 -1.40 17.11 3.55
N LYS A 235 -2.68 17.32 3.86
CA LYS A 235 -3.16 17.62 5.22
C LYS A 235 -3.43 16.39 6.06
N SER A 236 -3.96 15.33 5.45
CA SER A 236 -4.30 14.09 6.13
C SER A 236 -3.92 12.87 5.30
N MET A 237 -3.67 11.75 5.96
CA MET A 237 -3.29 10.50 5.32
C MET A 237 -4.01 9.35 6.03
N TYR A 238 -4.47 8.36 5.27
CA TYR A 238 -5.19 7.22 5.79
C TYR A 238 -4.77 5.93 5.11
N LEU A 239 -4.66 4.85 5.89
CA LEU A 239 -4.65 3.49 5.37
C LEU A 239 -6.08 2.96 5.45
N VAL A 240 -6.61 2.46 4.35
CA VAL A 240 -7.98 1.92 4.28
C VAL A 240 -7.89 0.40 4.25
N ALA A 241 -8.22 -0.22 5.37
CA ALA A 241 -8.23 -1.68 5.48
C ALA A 241 -9.46 -2.26 4.77
N LEU A 242 -9.20 -2.96 3.67
CA LEU A 242 -10.19 -3.66 2.84
C LEU A 242 -9.89 -5.16 2.92
N ASN A 243 -10.43 -5.85 3.91
CA ASN A 243 -10.15 -7.28 4.11
C ASN A 243 -11.41 -8.05 4.52
N PRO A 244 -11.64 -9.25 3.96
CA PRO A 244 -12.80 -10.07 4.28
C PRO A 244 -12.79 -10.63 5.70
N ALA A 245 -11.68 -10.53 6.43
CA ALA A 245 -11.63 -10.87 7.86
C ALA A 245 -12.29 -9.81 8.76
N PHE A 246 -12.65 -8.65 8.22
CA PHE A 246 -13.28 -7.56 8.92
C PHE A 246 -14.74 -7.39 8.46
N SER A 247 -15.58 -6.87 9.35
CA SER A 247 -17.01 -6.67 9.14
C SER A 247 -17.34 -5.55 8.13
N ARG A 248 -16.41 -4.61 7.95
CA ARG A 248 -16.51 -3.45 7.06
C ARG A 248 -15.12 -2.93 6.69
N TYR A 249 -15.07 -1.89 5.88
CA TYR A 249 -13.84 -1.11 5.72
C TYR A 249 -13.50 -0.38 7.02
N TYR A 250 -12.22 -0.16 7.25
CA TYR A 250 -11.73 0.71 8.32
C TYR A 250 -10.75 1.72 7.77
N CYS A 251 -10.95 3.00 8.14
CA CYS A 251 -10.07 4.10 7.76
C CYS A 251 -9.14 4.40 8.93
N LEU A 252 -7.89 3.95 8.85
CA LEU A 252 -6.91 4.10 9.92
C LEU A 252 -6.10 5.39 9.68
N PRO A 253 -6.12 6.36 10.61
CA PRO A 253 -5.35 7.58 10.45
C PRO A 253 -3.85 7.26 10.46
N VAL A 254 -3.11 7.93 9.57
CA VAL A 254 -1.65 7.87 9.54
C VAL A 254 -1.11 9.08 10.30
N PRO A 255 -0.31 8.88 11.38
CA PRO A 255 0.32 9.99 12.07
C PRO A 255 1.37 10.66 11.18
N VAL A 256 1.61 11.95 11.39
CA VAL A 256 2.75 12.64 10.79
C VAL A 256 4.03 12.14 11.46
N MET A 257 4.96 11.63 10.66
CA MET A 257 6.21 10.98 11.08
C MET A 257 7.42 11.73 10.51
N ASP A 258 7.39 13.07 10.52
CA ASP A 258 8.42 13.92 9.90
C ASP A 258 9.83 13.57 10.41
N LYS A 259 9.98 13.25 11.71
CA LYS A 259 11.27 12.87 12.30
C LYS A 259 11.81 11.56 11.72
N GLU A 260 10.95 10.55 11.59
CA GLU A 260 11.32 9.27 11.02
C GLU A 260 11.65 9.39 9.53
N ILE A 261 10.92 10.24 8.79
CA ILE A 261 11.21 10.50 7.38
C ILE A 261 12.53 11.25 7.23
N GLU A 262 12.76 12.31 7.99
CA GLU A 262 14.03 13.04 7.98
C GLU A 262 15.21 12.10 8.27
N HIS A 263 15.04 11.18 9.22
CA HIS A 263 16.05 10.18 9.56
C HIS A 263 16.30 9.17 8.44
N ILE A 264 15.23 8.63 7.83
CA ILE A 264 15.34 7.72 6.67
C ILE A 264 16.11 8.39 5.52
N LEU A 265 15.75 9.64 5.20
CA LEU A 265 16.38 10.42 4.13
C LEU A 265 17.84 10.76 4.46
N PHE A 266 18.15 11.06 5.72
CA PHE A 266 19.53 11.25 6.19
C PHE A 266 20.39 10.00 5.98
N CYS A 267 19.86 8.81 6.26
CA CYS A 267 20.59 7.55 6.11
C CYS A 267 20.95 7.20 4.66
N ILE A 268 20.10 7.54 3.69
CA ILE A 268 20.40 7.30 2.27
C ILE A 268 21.26 8.39 1.65
N GLY A 269 21.22 9.60 2.21
CA GLY A 269 21.97 10.75 1.70
C GLY A 269 21.40 11.30 0.40
N LYS A 270 21.86 12.50 0.02
CA LYS A 270 21.51 13.10 -1.27
C LYS A 270 22.46 12.61 -2.37
N HIS A 271 21.94 12.52 -3.59
CA HIS A 271 22.70 12.19 -4.80
C HIS A 271 23.21 13.44 -5.53
#